data_AF-A0A4W2HRJ6-F1
#
_entry.id   AF-A0A4W2HRJ6-F1
#
_cell.length_a   1.000
_cell.length_b   1.000
_cell.length_c   1.000
_cell.angle_alpha   90.00
_cell.angle_beta   90.00
_cell.angle_gamma   90.00
#
_symmetry.space_group_name_H-M   'P 1'
#
loop_
_entity.id
_entity.type
_entity.pdbx_description
1 polymer ?
#
loop_
_entity_poly.entity_id
_entity_poly.type
_entity_poly.pdbx_seq_one_letter_code
_entity_poly.pdbx_strand_id
1 'polypeptide(L)'
;MKINGGRSRIRALGGSRLERLWRRMAQKKYLQSKLTQFLREDKIQLWKPPYTDENKEVGLALKDLAKKYSDKLECCENEVEEIMEEIRCKAVERGTGNEHYKTTGIATIEVFLPARLKKDRKNLLETHLHITGRELRSKIAETFGFQENYIKIVINKKQLQLGETLKEQGVTHNVKAMVLELKQSEEDVRKNVQVEEEKRNEAKLEEKRIQRTKRGLEILAERAEMVVDPEATPYLDIANQTGRSIRIPPSERKALMLAMGYHEKGRAFLKRKEHGIALPCLLDADRYFCECCTELLDTVDNYAVLQLDIVWCYFRLGQLECLDDAEKKLKLAQECFRKCYGENHQRLLHIKGNCGKEKVLFLRLYLLQGIRNYHSGNGEEAYENLNKARQLFKELYIDPSKVHNLMQLGFSAQEARLGLRACDGNVDHAAVHIANRREELDQIKKEEREKKKRRLENINHLKGMGYSMRAARQALHQAAGNLEEALKILLHNPQLWWLNDSAPESNNRQQSPSQEKIDQGRVLGSCGSRCDQAHPKEAEHGIPFRVGHPGSNTKAFFGFLLCCTHASLCVDPSLTAHLPACDLRGCHC
;
A
#
# COMPACT_ATOMS: atom_id res chain seq x y z
N MET A 1 20.00 -29.07 53.53
CA MET A 1 19.04 -28.95 52.41
C MET A 1 19.49 -27.79 51.53
N LYS A 2 19.80 -28.09 50.26
CA LYS A 2 20.30 -27.15 49.25
C LYS A 2 19.15 -26.29 48.72
N ILE A 3 19.32 -24.97 48.63
CA ILE A 3 18.64 -24.17 47.60
C ILE A 3 19.65 -23.17 47.03
N ASN A 4 19.81 -23.26 45.71
CA ASN A 4 20.88 -22.70 44.89
C ASN A 4 20.73 -21.19 44.66
N GLY A 5 21.88 -20.49 44.66
CA GLY A 5 22.01 -19.15 44.13
C GLY A 5 21.82 -19.11 42.61
N GLY A 6 20.82 -18.35 42.16
CA GLY A 6 20.57 -18.06 40.75
C GLY A 6 20.99 -16.64 40.40
N ARG A 7 22.09 -16.50 39.65
CA ARG A 7 22.45 -15.26 38.93
C ARG A 7 21.34 -14.94 37.92
N SER A 8 20.55 -13.89 38.17
CA SER A 8 19.68 -13.30 37.15
C SER A 8 20.53 -12.63 36.06
N ARG A 9 20.73 -13.35 34.95
CA ARG A 9 21.16 -12.75 33.68
C ARG A 9 20.04 -11.84 33.18
N ILE A 10 20.25 -10.54 33.27
CA ILE A 10 19.47 -9.53 32.53
C ILE A 10 19.63 -9.84 31.04
N ARG A 11 18.61 -10.44 30.42
CA ARG A 11 18.52 -10.53 28.96
C ARG A 11 18.21 -9.13 28.44
N ALA A 12 19.21 -8.48 27.84
CA ALA A 12 18.99 -7.34 26.98
C ALA A 12 17.93 -7.70 25.93
N LEU A 13 16.93 -6.82 25.77
CA LEU A 13 15.87 -6.88 24.77
C LEU A 13 16.48 -6.75 23.36
N GLY A 14 17.04 -7.85 22.85
CA GLY A 14 17.59 -7.93 21.50
C GLY A 14 16.46 -8.16 20.51
N GLY A 15 16.19 -7.15 19.66
CA GLY A 15 15.31 -7.31 18.49
C GLY A 15 15.70 -8.50 17.62
N SER A 16 14.73 -8.97 16.82
CA SER A 16 14.90 -10.13 15.94
C SER A 16 16.13 -9.95 15.04
N ARG A 17 16.78 -11.06 14.64
CA ARG A 17 17.98 -11.02 13.77
C ARG A 17 17.71 -10.22 12.48
N LEU A 18 16.49 -10.29 11.95
CA LEU A 18 16.03 -9.51 10.81
C LEU A 18 15.99 -8.00 11.07
N GLU A 19 15.48 -7.56 12.22
CA GLU A 19 15.42 -6.13 12.55
C GLU A 19 16.81 -5.51 12.69
N ARG A 20 17.76 -6.24 13.28
CA ARG A 20 19.16 -5.79 13.38
C ARG A 20 19.83 -5.69 12.02
N LEU A 21 19.61 -6.66 11.14
CA LEU A 21 20.07 -6.63 9.74
C LEU A 21 19.47 -5.45 8.99
N TRP A 22 18.18 -5.21 9.14
CA TRP A 22 17.48 -4.11 8.46
C TRP A 22 17.97 -2.74 8.93
N ARG A 23 18.17 -2.54 10.24
CA ARG A 23 18.75 -1.29 10.78
C ARG A 23 20.14 -1.02 10.22
N ARG A 24 21.01 -2.02 10.17
CA ARG A 24 22.36 -1.87 9.59
C ARG A 24 22.31 -1.51 8.11
N MET A 25 21.45 -2.17 7.33
CA MET A 25 21.29 -1.85 5.90
C MET A 25 20.73 -0.45 5.68
N ALA A 26 19.76 -0.01 6.49
CA ALA A 26 19.19 1.32 6.41
C ALA A 26 20.22 2.41 6.76
N GLN A 27 21.00 2.20 7.82
CA GLN A 27 22.07 3.11 8.25
C GLN A 27 23.18 3.20 7.20
N LYS A 28 23.64 2.06 6.65
CA LYS A 28 24.64 2.06 5.57
C LYS A 28 24.16 2.87 4.36
N LYS A 29 22.90 2.67 3.94
CA LYS A 29 22.32 3.44 2.83
C LYS A 29 22.20 4.93 3.13
N TYR A 30 21.78 5.29 4.34
CA TYR A 30 21.72 6.69 4.77
C TYR A 30 23.10 7.36 4.66
N LEU A 31 24.13 6.73 5.23
CA LEU A 31 25.51 7.22 5.17
C LEU A 31 26.00 7.34 3.73
N GLN A 32 25.74 6.32 2.89
CA GLN A 32 26.11 6.35 1.47
C GLN A 32 25.44 7.52 0.72
N SER A 33 24.15 7.77 0.95
CA SER A 33 23.43 8.90 0.34
C SER A 33 23.99 10.25 0.83
N LYS A 34 24.25 10.40 2.13
CA LYS A 34 24.83 11.61 2.73
C LYS A 34 26.23 11.92 2.20
N LEU A 35 27.10 10.91 2.17
CA LEU A 35 28.46 11.05 1.63
C LEU A 35 28.42 11.42 0.14
N THR A 36 27.52 10.80 -0.63
CA THR A 36 27.33 11.15 -2.05
C THR A 36 26.85 12.60 -2.21
N GLN A 37 26.00 13.09 -1.30
CA GLN A 37 25.57 14.49 -1.30
C GLN A 37 26.74 15.44 -1.00
N PHE A 38 27.52 15.18 0.04
CA PHE A 38 28.69 16.01 0.37
C PHE A 38 29.72 16.04 -0.75
N LEU A 39 29.98 14.90 -1.39
CA LEU A 39 30.85 14.85 -2.58
C LEU A 39 30.33 15.73 -3.72
N ARG A 40 29.01 15.82 -3.92
CA ARG A 40 28.42 16.71 -4.93
C ARG A 40 28.51 18.19 -4.53
N GLU A 41 28.27 18.51 -3.26
CA GLU A 41 28.37 19.87 -2.70
C GLU A 41 29.80 20.41 -2.80
N ASP A 42 30.78 19.61 -2.37
CA ASP A 42 32.21 19.94 -2.42
C ASP A 42 32.78 19.79 -3.87
N LYS A 43 31.97 19.36 -4.84
CA LYS A 43 32.34 19.07 -6.24
C LYS A 43 33.54 18.12 -6.37
N ILE A 44 33.64 17.17 -5.44
CA ILE A 44 34.75 16.22 -5.36
C ILE A 44 34.46 15.01 -6.26
N GLN A 45 35.43 14.70 -7.11
CA GLN A 45 35.42 13.53 -7.96
C GLN A 45 36.43 12.52 -7.41
N LEU A 46 35.95 11.51 -6.68
CA LEU A 46 36.81 10.55 -5.98
C LEU A 46 37.73 9.74 -6.92
N TRP A 47 37.38 9.62 -8.19
CA TRP A 47 38.18 8.92 -9.20
C TRP A 47 39.32 9.75 -9.80
N LYS A 48 39.49 11.01 -9.37
CA LYS A 48 40.58 11.89 -9.79
C LYS A 48 41.62 12.06 -8.67
N PRO A 49 42.87 12.45 -9.01
CA PRO A 49 43.85 12.87 -8.02
C PRO A 49 43.33 14.06 -7.19
N PRO A 50 43.63 14.18 -5.89
CA PRO A 50 44.55 13.36 -5.07
C PRO A 50 43.92 12.13 -4.38
N TYR A 51 42.65 11.82 -4.67
CA TYR A 51 41.89 10.76 -3.98
C TYR A 51 42.13 9.37 -4.55
N THR A 52 42.46 9.31 -5.84
CA THR A 52 42.90 8.11 -6.54
C THR A 52 44.26 8.41 -7.15
N ASP A 53 45.23 7.56 -6.84
CA ASP A 53 46.60 7.66 -7.39
C ASP A 53 46.66 7.13 -8.83
N GLU A 54 47.79 7.32 -9.52
CA GLU A 54 48.03 6.82 -10.89
C GLU A 54 47.83 5.30 -11.00
N ASN A 55 48.11 4.56 -9.90
CA ASN A 55 47.89 3.12 -9.77
C ASN A 55 46.43 2.72 -9.49
N LYS A 56 45.50 3.69 -9.45
CA LYS A 56 44.08 3.51 -9.09
C LYS A 56 43.83 3.09 -7.63
N GLU A 57 44.86 3.19 -6.80
CA GLU A 57 44.81 2.89 -5.37
C GLU A 57 44.30 4.07 -4.55
N VAL A 58 44.06 3.82 -3.27
CA VAL A 58 43.55 4.80 -2.32
C VAL A 58 44.60 5.88 -2.07
N GLY A 59 44.32 7.12 -2.48
CA GLY A 59 45.16 8.26 -2.15
C GLY A 59 45.04 8.62 -0.68
N LEU A 60 46.14 9.10 -0.06
CA LEU A 60 46.16 9.54 1.34
C LEU A 60 45.10 10.61 1.64
N ALA A 61 44.79 11.46 0.65
CA ALA A 61 43.75 12.48 0.74
C ALA A 61 42.33 11.91 0.94
N LEU A 62 42.09 10.62 0.63
CA LEU A 62 40.80 9.98 0.92
C LEU A 62 40.58 9.81 2.42
N LYS A 63 41.64 9.49 3.18
CA LYS A 63 41.57 9.33 4.64
C LYS A 63 41.30 10.66 5.31
N ASP A 64 41.98 11.72 4.88
CA ASP A 64 41.73 13.08 5.38
C ASP A 64 40.31 13.55 5.07
N LEU A 65 39.78 13.21 3.88
CA LEU A 65 38.40 13.50 3.51
C LEU A 65 37.39 12.67 4.31
N ALA A 66 37.68 11.39 4.52
CA ALA A 66 36.86 10.50 5.35
C ALA A 66 36.78 11.04 6.79
N LYS A 67 37.91 11.48 7.35
CA LYS A 67 37.97 12.14 8.66
C LYS A 67 37.15 13.43 8.70
N LYS A 68 37.31 14.33 7.72
CA LYS A 68 36.50 15.55 7.58
C LYS A 68 35.00 15.26 7.57
N TYR A 69 34.56 14.23 6.84
CA TYR A 69 33.15 13.85 6.78
C TYR A 69 32.69 13.06 8.01
N SER A 70 33.57 12.30 8.64
CA SER A 70 33.33 11.61 9.91
C SER A 70 33.06 12.61 11.02
N ASP A 71 33.87 13.67 11.12
CA ASP A 71 33.71 14.76 12.07
C ASP A 71 32.40 15.52 11.82
N LYS A 72 32.05 15.75 10.54
CA LYS A 72 30.79 16.41 10.16
C LYS A 72 29.54 15.57 10.43
N LEU A 73 29.64 14.24 10.38
CA LEU A 73 28.53 13.30 10.57
C LEU A 73 28.45 12.71 11.98
N GLU A 74 29.42 13.03 12.86
CA GLU A 74 29.57 12.45 14.20
C GLU A 74 29.50 10.91 14.19
N CYS A 75 30.17 10.28 13.21
CA CYS A 75 30.14 8.83 13.02
C CYS A 75 31.54 8.22 13.08
N CYS A 76 31.63 6.89 13.00
CA CYS A 76 32.91 6.18 13.08
C CYS A 76 33.70 6.35 11.78
N GLU A 77 34.95 6.81 11.89
CA GLU A 77 35.87 7.02 10.76
C GLU A 77 35.98 5.77 9.88
N ASN A 78 36.09 4.58 10.50
CA ASN A 78 36.17 3.31 9.78
C ASN A 78 34.93 3.02 8.92
N GLU A 79 33.72 3.33 9.42
CA GLU A 79 32.48 3.11 8.66
C GLU A 79 32.38 4.08 7.46
N VAL A 80 32.84 5.32 7.64
CA VAL A 80 32.88 6.32 6.55
C VAL A 80 33.94 5.95 5.52
N GLU A 81 35.13 5.54 5.95
CA GLU A 81 36.21 5.10 5.06
C GLU A 81 35.78 3.91 4.21
N GLU A 82 35.17 2.88 4.81
CA GLU A 82 34.65 1.72 4.08
C GLU A 82 33.61 2.12 3.01
N ILE A 83 32.68 3.02 3.34
CA ILE A 83 31.64 3.46 2.41
C ILE A 83 32.21 4.38 1.32
N MET A 84 33.13 5.28 1.67
CA MET A 84 33.83 6.17 0.73
C MET A 84 34.67 5.37 -0.25
N GLU A 85 35.33 4.30 0.22
CA GLU A 85 36.08 3.39 -0.62
C GLU A 85 35.16 2.59 -1.55
N GLU A 86 33.99 2.15 -1.07
CA GLU A 86 32.99 1.50 -1.92
C GLU A 86 32.48 2.46 -3.02
N ILE A 87 32.28 3.74 -2.71
CA ILE A 87 31.88 4.77 -3.69
C ILE A 87 33.02 5.01 -4.69
N ARG A 88 34.27 5.16 -4.22
CA ARG A 88 35.46 5.38 -5.04
C ARG A 88 35.68 4.22 -5.99
N CYS A 89 35.71 2.98 -5.49
CA CYS A 89 35.89 1.78 -6.29
C CYS A 89 34.86 1.72 -7.44
N LYS A 90 33.57 1.95 -7.14
CA LYS A 90 32.52 1.98 -8.17
C LYS A 90 32.72 3.10 -9.19
N ALA A 91 33.22 4.26 -8.78
CA ALA A 91 33.46 5.39 -9.66
C ALA A 91 34.69 5.17 -10.55
N VAL A 92 35.79 4.66 -9.98
CA VAL A 92 37.02 4.29 -10.72
C VAL A 92 36.71 3.20 -11.72
N GLU A 93 36.02 2.13 -11.33
CA GLU A 93 35.64 1.03 -12.23
C GLU A 93 34.79 1.52 -13.42
N ARG A 94 33.83 2.41 -13.16
CA ARG A 94 33.05 3.03 -14.24
C ARG A 94 33.89 3.94 -15.12
N GLY A 95 34.80 4.72 -14.54
CA GLY A 95 35.72 5.59 -15.27
C GLY A 95 36.66 4.80 -16.18
N THR A 96 37.30 3.76 -15.64
CA THR A 96 38.20 2.88 -16.40
C THR A 96 37.46 2.11 -17.49
N GLY A 97 36.26 1.61 -17.19
CA GLY A 97 35.43 0.99 -18.22
C GLY A 97 35.08 1.98 -19.34
N ASN A 98 34.73 3.22 -19.00
CA ASN A 98 34.39 4.25 -20.00
C ASN A 98 35.57 4.64 -20.89
N GLU A 99 36.77 4.79 -20.33
CA GLU A 99 38.00 5.08 -21.09
C GLU A 99 38.38 3.89 -21.97
N HIS A 100 38.34 2.67 -21.42
CA HIS A 100 38.64 1.46 -22.19
C HIS A 100 37.67 1.28 -23.36
N TYR A 101 36.37 1.51 -23.15
CA TYR A 101 35.37 1.48 -24.22
C TYR A 101 35.63 2.52 -25.30
N LYS A 102 36.02 3.75 -24.94
CA LYS A 102 36.34 4.81 -25.91
C LYS A 102 37.57 4.47 -26.76
N THR A 103 38.59 3.85 -26.18
CA THR A 103 39.86 3.56 -26.87
C THR A 103 39.80 2.27 -27.67
N THR A 104 39.10 1.24 -27.19
CA THR A 104 39.13 -0.12 -27.77
C THR A 104 37.79 -0.59 -28.35
N GLY A 105 36.68 0.09 -28.04
CA GLY A 105 35.33 -0.36 -28.39
C GLY A 105 34.86 -1.61 -27.61
N ILE A 106 35.57 -1.99 -26.53
CA ILE A 106 35.22 -3.12 -25.65
C ILE A 106 34.35 -2.59 -24.51
N ALA A 107 33.13 -3.11 -24.39
CA ALA A 107 32.19 -2.74 -23.35
C ALA A 107 32.36 -3.63 -22.11
N THR A 108 32.25 -3.02 -20.93
CA THR A 108 32.25 -3.73 -19.64
C THR A 108 30.80 -4.01 -19.24
N ILE A 109 30.52 -5.26 -18.88
CA ILE A 109 29.21 -5.76 -18.42
C ILE A 109 29.36 -6.19 -16.96
N GLU A 110 28.51 -5.68 -16.08
CA GLU A 110 28.46 -6.07 -14.66
C GLU A 110 27.57 -7.30 -14.49
N VAL A 111 28.15 -8.44 -14.14
CA VAL A 111 27.50 -9.74 -14.07
C VAL A 111 27.00 -10.03 -12.65
N PHE A 112 25.71 -10.18 -12.45
CA PHE A 112 25.13 -10.58 -11.16
C PHE A 112 25.01 -12.10 -11.10
N LEU A 113 25.86 -12.73 -10.28
CA LEU A 113 25.89 -14.18 -10.09
C LEU A 113 24.83 -14.67 -9.10
N PRO A 114 24.40 -15.95 -9.20
CA PRO A 114 23.51 -16.59 -8.23
C PRO A 114 24.05 -16.55 -6.79
N ALA A 115 23.15 -16.52 -5.80
CA ALA A 115 23.51 -16.35 -4.38
C ALA A 115 24.52 -17.37 -3.83
N ARG A 116 24.62 -18.57 -4.43
CA ARG A 116 25.58 -19.64 -4.08
C ARG A 116 27.03 -19.29 -4.44
N LEU A 117 27.21 -18.47 -5.46
CA LEU A 117 28.51 -18.08 -6.02
C LEU A 117 28.87 -16.62 -5.70
N LYS A 118 28.18 -15.98 -4.75
CA LYS A 118 28.59 -14.69 -4.19
C LYS A 118 29.95 -14.85 -3.51
N LYS A 119 31.02 -14.83 -4.31
CA LYS A 119 32.38 -14.55 -3.87
C LYS A 119 32.52 -13.03 -3.83
N ASP A 120 33.32 -12.52 -2.91
CA ASP A 120 33.68 -11.09 -2.79
C ASP A 120 34.54 -10.58 -3.97
N ARG A 121 34.51 -11.25 -5.14
CA ARG A 121 35.26 -10.89 -6.33
C ARG A 121 34.39 -10.13 -7.33
N LYS A 122 35.03 -9.17 -8.00
CA LYS A 122 34.43 -8.29 -9.01
C LYS A 122 33.85 -9.13 -10.15
N ASN A 123 32.54 -9.05 -10.35
CA ASN A 123 31.86 -9.77 -11.41
C ASN A 123 31.75 -8.87 -12.66
N LEU A 124 32.88 -8.48 -13.24
CA LEU A 124 32.92 -7.64 -14.44
C LEU A 124 33.39 -8.49 -15.62
N LEU A 125 32.73 -8.34 -16.76
CA LEU A 125 33.07 -9.05 -18.00
C LEU A 125 33.27 -8.05 -19.12
N GLU A 126 34.37 -8.15 -19.85
CA GLU A 126 34.71 -7.27 -20.96
C GLU A 126 34.40 -7.94 -22.31
N THR A 127 33.55 -7.31 -23.12
CA THR A 127 33.09 -7.85 -24.40
C THR A 127 32.81 -6.77 -25.44
N HIS A 128 33.02 -7.06 -26.73
CA HIS A 128 32.55 -6.18 -27.81
C HIS A 128 31.03 -6.25 -27.94
N LEU A 129 30.37 -5.13 -28.25
CA LEU A 129 28.90 -5.08 -28.42
C LEU A 129 28.40 -5.74 -29.72
N HIS A 130 29.32 -6.11 -30.63
CA HIS A 130 29.01 -6.78 -31.90
C HIS A 130 28.90 -8.31 -31.77
N ILE A 131 29.24 -8.88 -30.61
CA ILE A 131 29.12 -10.32 -30.40
C ILE A 131 27.66 -10.75 -30.33
N THR A 132 27.40 -12.01 -30.64
CA THR A 132 26.07 -12.62 -30.48
C THR A 132 25.78 -12.93 -29.02
N GLY A 133 24.49 -13.04 -28.67
CA GLY A 133 24.10 -13.48 -27.33
C GLY A 133 24.62 -14.87 -26.95
N ARG A 134 24.85 -15.75 -27.95
CA ARG A 134 25.50 -17.06 -27.75
C ARG A 134 26.94 -16.91 -27.28
N GLU A 135 27.73 -16.07 -27.93
CA GLU A 135 29.13 -15.83 -27.57
C GLU A 135 29.28 -15.20 -26.18
N LEU A 136 28.39 -14.26 -25.82
CA LEU A 136 28.35 -13.71 -24.47
C LEU A 136 28.06 -14.80 -23.43
N ARG A 137 27.16 -15.74 -23.75
CA ARG A 137 26.85 -16.88 -22.89
C ARG A 137 28.05 -17.81 -22.69
N SER A 138 28.76 -18.16 -23.75
CA SER A 138 29.99 -18.97 -23.67
C SER A 138 31.05 -18.27 -22.82
N LYS A 139 31.28 -16.97 -23.02
CA LYS A 139 32.24 -16.20 -22.21
C LYS A 139 31.89 -16.17 -20.73
N ILE A 140 30.61 -15.98 -20.39
CA ILE A 140 30.14 -16.03 -19.00
C ILE A 140 30.31 -17.43 -18.42
N ALA A 141 30.05 -18.47 -19.21
CA ALA A 141 30.23 -19.85 -18.79
C ALA A 141 31.68 -20.16 -18.42
N GLU A 142 32.61 -19.81 -19.31
CA GLU A 142 34.03 -20.02 -19.11
C GLU A 142 34.58 -19.21 -17.92
N THR A 143 34.24 -17.92 -17.85
CA THR A 143 34.80 -16.99 -16.85
C THR A 143 34.37 -17.35 -15.44
N PHE A 144 33.13 -17.78 -15.25
CA PHE A 144 32.54 -18.03 -13.94
C PHE A 144 32.35 -19.53 -13.61
N GLY A 145 32.80 -20.42 -14.50
CA GLY A 145 32.77 -21.87 -14.29
C GLY A 145 31.39 -22.50 -14.42
N PHE A 146 30.51 -21.92 -15.22
CA PHE A 146 29.21 -22.51 -15.53
C PHE A 146 29.29 -23.47 -16.72
N GLN A 147 28.30 -24.35 -16.85
CA GLN A 147 28.08 -25.07 -18.10
C GLN A 147 27.21 -24.24 -19.04
N GLU A 148 27.68 -24.04 -20.27
CA GLU A 148 27.06 -23.13 -21.26
C GLU A 148 25.56 -23.39 -21.50
N ASN A 149 25.16 -24.66 -21.53
CA ASN A 149 23.76 -25.06 -21.77
C ASN A 149 22.84 -24.86 -20.56
N TYR A 150 23.40 -24.54 -19.39
CA TYR A 150 22.69 -24.45 -18.12
C TYR A 150 22.70 -23.04 -17.55
N ILE A 151 22.87 -22.01 -18.37
CA ILE A 151 22.82 -20.62 -17.94
C ILE A 151 21.82 -19.81 -18.77
N LYS A 152 21.01 -19.03 -18.06
CA LYS A 152 20.16 -17.97 -18.66
C LYS A 152 20.67 -16.61 -18.23
N ILE A 153 20.72 -15.68 -19.18
CA ILE A 153 21.22 -14.33 -18.97
C ILE A 153 20.06 -13.35 -19.19
N VAL A 154 19.85 -12.44 -18.25
CA VAL A 154 18.82 -11.39 -18.31
C VAL A 154 19.51 -10.02 -18.30
N ILE A 155 19.24 -9.21 -19.33
CA ILE A 155 19.80 -7.87 -19.50
C ILE A 155 18.65 -6.89 -19.76
N ASN A 156 18.65 -5.72 -19.12
CA ASN A 156 17.61 -4.70 -19.31
C ASN A 156 16.16 -5.23 -19.16
N LYS A 157 15.94 -6.12 -18.18
CA LYS A 157 14.65 -6.80 -17.90
C LYS A 157 14.15 -7.73 -19.02
N LYS A 158 14.98 -8.02 -20.03
CA LYS A 158 14.68 -8.98 -21.12
C LYS A 158 15.66 -10.14 -21.07
N GLN A 159 15.19 -11.34 -21.43
CA GLN A 159 16.08 -12.48 -21.59
C GLN A 159 16.94 -12.27 -22.85
N LEU A 160 18.24 -12.52 -22.73
CA LEU A 160 19.19 -12.41 -23.83
C LEU A 160 18.83 -13.43 -24.93
N GLN A 161 18.62 -12.93 -26.14
CA GLN A 161 18.41 -13.75 -27.34
C GLN A 161 19.76 -14.20 -27.89
N LEU A 162 19.88 -15.49 -28.21
CA LEU A 162 21.16 -16.10 -28.58
C LEU A 162 21.59 -15.81 -30.03
N GLY A 163 20.63 -15.47 -30.91
CA GLY A 163 20.87 -15.26 -32.34
C GLY A 163 21.11 -13.80 -32.76
N GLU A 164 20.77 -12.83 -31.90
CA GLU A 164 20.92 -11.40 -32.18
C GLU A 164 22.20 -10.85 -31.55
N THR A 165 22.72 -9.74 -32.08
CA THR A 165 23.88 -9.07 -31.50
C THR A 165 23.50 -8.33 -30.21
N LEU A 166 24.46 -8.09 -29.32
CA LEU A 166 24.21 -7.35 -28.07
C LEU A 166 23.72 -5.92 -28.35
N LYS A 167 24.26 -5.27 -29.39
CA LYS A 167 23.86 -3.91 -29.80
C LYS A 167 22.40 -3.84 -30.25
N GLU A 168 21.92 -4.79 -31.05
CA GLU A 168 20.52 -4.85 -31.52
C GLU A 168 19.54 -5.07 -30.38
N GLN A 169 19.96 -5.80 -29.35
CA GLN A 169 19.17 -6.04 -28.13
C GLN A 169 19.19 -4.86 -27.13
N GLY A 170 19.84 -3.74 -27.49
CA GLY A 170 19.91 -2.54 -26.67
C GLY A 170 20.86 -2.65 -25.48
N VAL A 171 21.86 -3.54 -25.55
CA VAL A 171 22.91 -3.63 -24.53
C VAL A 171 23.92 -2.51 -24.76
N THR A 172 24.11 -1.68 -23.75
CA THR A 172 25.07 -0.57 -23.73
C THR A 172 26.23 -0.88 -22.77
N HIS A 173 27.24 0.00 -22.77
CA HIS A 173 28.37 -0.09 -21.85
C HIS A 173 27.95 0.12 -20.38
N ASN A 174 28.60 -0.59 -19.45
CA ASN A 174 28.28 -0.66 -18.01
C ASN A 174 26.87 -1.17 -17.68
N VAL A 175 26.30 -2.02 -18.54
CA VAL A 175 25.00 -2.64 -18.29
C VAL A 175 25.13 -3.81 -17.31
N LYS A 176 24.07 -4.03 -16.52
CA LYS A 176 23.96 -5.13 -15.58
C LYS A 176 23.34 -6.36 -16.24
N ALA A 177 24.04 -7.48 -16.21
CA ALA A 177 23.58 -8.77 -16.70
C ALA A 177 23.39 -9.75 -15.54
N MET A 178 22.19 -10.26 -15.33
CA MET A 178 21.92 -11.26 -14.29
C MET A 178 22.06 -12.66 -14.87
N VAL A 179 22.87 -13.51 -14.23
CA VAL A 179 23.10 -14.90 -14.63
C VAL A 179 22.34 -15.84 -13.71
N LEU A 180 21.57 -16.74 -14.30
CA LEU A 180 20.82 -17.78 -13.63
C LEU A 180 21.43 -19.14 -14.00
N GLU A 181 22.05 -19.81 -13.05
CA GLU A 181 22.59 -21.17 -13.21
C GLU A 181 21.49 -22.22 -12.99
N LEU A 182 21.42 -23.18 -13.91
CA LEU A 182 20.44 -24.27 -13.96
C LEU A 182 21.02 -25.61 -13.49
N LYS A 183 22.34 -25.70 -13.21
CA LYS A 183 22.97 -26.88 -12.60
C LYS A 183 22.90 -26.82 -11.09
N GLN A 184 22.27 -27.81 -10.48
CA GLN A 184 22.30 -28.05 -9.04
C GLN A 184 22.70 -29.54 -8.85
N SER A 185 23.29 -29.92 -7.72
CA SER A 185 23.51 -31.34 -7.33
C SER A 185 22.15 -32.05 -7.23
N GLU A 186 21.97 -33.33 -7.59
CA GLU A 186 20.63 -33.97 -7.63
C GLU A 186 19.80 -33.82 -6.34
N GLU A 187 20.43 -33.76 -5.17
CA GLU A 187 19.74 -33.49 -3.89
C GLU A 187 19.41 -32.01 -3.67
N ASP A 188 20.26 -31.11 -4.16
CA ASP A 188 20.03 -29.66 -4.17
C ASP A 188 19.07 -29.24 -5.28
N VAL A 189 19.03 -29.96 -6.42
CA VAL A 189 18.02 -29.86 -7.48
C VAL A 189 16.71 -30.28 -6.88
N ARG A 190 16.62 -31.45 -6.22
CA ARG A 190 15.33 -31.86 -5.63
C ARG A 190 14.87 -30.86 -4.57
N LYS A 191 15.74 -30.41 -3.67
CA LYS A 191 15.38 -29.43 -2.63
C LYS A 191 15.07 -28.04 -3.21
N ASN A 192 15.88 -27.51 -4.12
CA ASN A 192 15.61 -26.20 -4.72
C ASN A 192 14.52 -26.26 -5.78
N VAL A 193 14.38 -27.32 -6.57
CA VAL A 193 13.25 -27.50 -7.52
C VAL A 193 11.98 -27.62 -6.71
N GLN A 194 11.96 -28.38 -5.62
CA GLN A 194 10.79 -28.45 -4.74
C GLN A 194 10.51 -27.09 -4.09
N VAL A 195 11.52 -26.38 -3.57
CA VAL A 195 11.35 -25.02 -3.01
C VAL A 195 10.98 -23.98 -4.06
N GLU A 196 11.53 -24.03 -5.28
CA GLU A 196 11.21 -23.11 -6.38
C GLU A 196 9.88 -23.46 -7.03
N GLU A 197 9.48 -24.72 -7.06
CA GLU A 197 8.18 -25.19 -7.50
C GLU A 197 7.11 -24.85 -6.46
N GLU A 198 7.40 -24.98 -5.17
CA GLU A 198 6.58 -24.46 -4.07
C GLU A 198 6.44 -22.94 -4.18
N LYS A 199 7.53 -22.17 -4.29
CA LYS A 199 7.47 -20.72 -4.51
C LYS A 199 6.71 -20.34 -5.78
N ARG A 200 6.88 -21.10 -6.88
CA ARG A 200 6.17 -20.86 -8.14
C ARG A 200 4.69 -21.20 -8.01
N ASN A 201 4.35 -22.25 -7.26
CA ASN A 201 2.97 -22.63 -6.97
C ASN A 201 2.32 -21.62 -6.03
N GLU A 202 3.03 -21.11 -5.03
CA GLU A 202 2.61 -20.01 -4.18
C GLU A 202 2.40 -18.73 -5.00
N ALA A 203 3.33 -18.36 -5.88
CA ALA A 203 3.19 -17.22 -6.77
C ALA A 203 2.00 -17.35 -7.72
N LYS A 204 1.79 -18.55 -8.30
CA LYS A 204 0.61 -18.85 -9.13
C LYS A 204 -0.69 -18.81 -8.31
N LEU A 205 -0.67 -19.31 -7.07
CA LEU A 205 -1.83 -19.26 -6.18
C LEU A 205 -2.16 -17.80 -5.85
N GLU A 206 -1.13 -17.00 -5.62
CA GLU A 206 -1.27 -15.58 -5.32
C GLU A 206 -1.80 -14.79 -6.50
N GLU A 207 -1.27 -15.04 -7.69
CA GLU A 207 -1.79 -14.48 -8.93
C GLU A 207 -3.26 -14.85 -9.14
N LYS A 208 -3.65 -16.11 -8.88
CA LYS A 208 -5.05 -16.53 -8.92
C LYS A 208 -5.91 -15.78 -7.90
N ARG A 209 -5.42 -15.50 -6.69
CA ARG A 209 -6.14 -14.71 -5.67
C ARG A 209 -6.34 -13.27 -6.12
N ILE A 210 -5.32 -12.66 -6.72
CA ILE A 210 -5.40 -11.33 -7.30
C ILE A 210 -6.41 -11.34 -8.45
N GLN A 211 -6.30 -12.25 -9.42
CA GLN A 211 -7.21 -12.35 -10.56
C GLN A 211 -8.67 -12.57 -10.14
N ARG A 212 -8.93 -13.41 -9.13
CA ARG A 212 -10.27 -13.59 -8.55
C ARG A 212 -10.82 -12.30 -7.96
N THR A 213 -9.97 -11.54 -7.27
CA THR A 213 -10.33 -10.23 -6.74
C THR A 213 -10.67 -9.26 -7.87
N LYS A 214 -9.84 -9.20 -8.93
CA LYS A 214 -10.06 -8.33 -10.09
C LYS A 214 -11.41 -8.60 -10.76
N ARG A 215 -11.64 -9.86 -11.14
CA ARG A 215 -12.90 -10.30 -11.73
C ARG A 215 -14.10 -10.02 -10.82
N GLY A 216 -13.94 -10.24 -9.51
CA GLY A 216 -14.99 -9.93 -8.54
C GLY A 216 -15.38 -8.45 -8.57
N LEU A 217 -14.40 -7.54 -8.55
CA LEU A 217 -14.64 -6.10 -8.60
C LEU A 217 -15.21 -5.64 -9.95
N GLU A 218 -14.73 -6.18 -11.06
CA GLU A 218 -15.25 -5.89 -12.40
C GLU A 218 -16.72 -6.30 -12.54
N ILE A 219 -17.09 -7.49 -12.09
CA ILE A 219 -18.48 -7.96 -12.10
C ILE A 219 -19.37 -7.06 -11.23
N LEU A 220 -18.88 -6.63 -10.05
CA LEU A 220 -19.63 -5.69 -9.21
C LEU A 220 -19.83 -4.35 -9.94
N ALA A 221 -18.81 -3.90 -10.66
CA ALA A 221 -18.83 -2.62 -11.34
C ALA A 221 -19.75 -2.61 -12.58
N GLU A 222 -19.66 -3.64 -13.42
CA GLU A 222 -20.54 -3.84 -14.57
C GLU A 222 -22.01 -3.96 -14.14
N ARG A 223 -22.28 -4.72 -13.07
CA ARG A 223 -23.64 -4.85 -12.54
C ARG A 223 -24.23 -3.52 -12.09
N ALA A 224 -23.40 -2.63 -11.52
CA ALA A 224 -23.86 -1.30 -11.13
C ALA A 224 -24.14 -0.39 -12.34
N GLU A 225 -23.44 -0.60 -13.45
CA GLU A 225 -23.64 0.11 -14.73
C GLU A 225 -24.93 -0.34 -15.44
N MET A 226 -25.29 -1.63 -15.31
CA MET A 226 -26.54 -2.18 -15.88
C MET A 226 -27.81 -1.79 -15.09
N VAL A 227 -27.68 -1.09 -13.95
CA VAL A 227 -28.84 -0.62 -13.18
C VAL A 227 -29.44 0.62 -13.86
N VAL A 228 -30.60 0.44 -14.50
CA VAL A 228 -31.36 1.48 -15.23
C VAL A 228 -31.72 2.69 -14.35
N ASP A 229 -31.95 2.49 -13.05
CA ASP A 229 -32.05 3.58 -12.07
C ASP A 229 -31.20 3.27 -10.84
N PRO A 230 -30.00 3.86 -10.76
CA PRO A 230 -29.09 3.63 -9.66
C PRO A 230 -29.62 4.07 -8.31
N GLU A 231 -30.63 4.94 -8.24
CA GLU A 231 -31.20 5.38 -6.97
C GLU A 231 -32.41 4.50 -6.52
N ALA A 232 -33.03 3.71 -7.42
CA ALA A 232 -34.16 2.82 -7.08
C ALA A 232 -33.76 1.38 -6.70
N THR A 233 -32.72 0.84 -7.33
CA THR A 233 -32.14 -0.47 -6.97
C THR A 233 -30.61 -0.42 -7.02
N PRO A 234 -29.97 0.45 -6.21
CA PRO A 234 -28.52 0.47 -6.12
C PRO A 234 -28.02 -0.87 -5.59
N TYR A 235 -27.30 -1.59 -6.44
CA TYR A 235 -26.51 -2.73 -6.01
C TYR A 235 -25.36 -2.29 -5.09
N LEU A 236 -24.84 -1.08 -5.33
CA LEU A 236 -23.80 -0.40 -4.55
C LEU A 236 -24.06 1.13 -4.56
N ASP A 237 -24.35 1.72 -3.39
CA ASP A 237 -24.46 3.18 -3.22
C ASP A 237 -23.15 3.76 -2.66
N ILE A 238 -22.72 4.92 -3.18
CA ILE A 238 -21.59 5.69 -2.65
C ILE A 238 -22.16 6.83 -1.79
N ALA A 239 -21.77 6.86 -0.53
CA ALA A 239 -22.27 7.81 0.47
C ALA A 239 -21.17 8.71 1.02
N ASN A 240 -21.49 9.87 1.55
CA ASN A 240 -20.51 10.67 2.27
C ASN A 240 -20.18 10.04 3.65
N GLN A 241 -19.28 10.69 4.41
CA GLN A 241 -18.89 10.28 5.76
C GLN A 241 -20.04 10.25 6.79
N THR A 242 -21.22 10.79 6.47
CA THR A 242 -22.41 10.75 7.32
C THR A 242 -23.41 9.68 6.87
N GLY A 243 -23.14 8.99 5.77
CA GLY A 243 -24.00 7.94 5.23
C GLY A 243 -25.09 8.44 4.29
N ARG A 244 -25.05 9.71 3.84
CA ARG A 244 -25.96 10.26 2.83
C ARG A 244 -25.44 9.94 1.44
N SER A 245 -26.30 9.45 0.55
CA SER A 245 -25.92 9.15 -0.83
C SER A 245 -25.47 10.40 -1.59
N ILE A 246 -24.39 10.27 -2.36
CA ILE A 246 -23.86 11.35 -3.21
C ILE A 246 -24.19 11.03 -4.67
N ARG A 247 -24.64 12.03 -5.43
CA ARG A 247 -24.79 11.89 -6.88
C ARG A 247 -23.44 12.00 -7.56
N ILE A 248 -23.01 10.91 -8.18
CA ILE A 248 -21.76 10.83 -8.92
C ILE A 248 -22.07 10.79 -10.41
N PRO A 249 -21.32 11.57 -11.24
CA PRO A 249 -21.43 11.53 -12.68
C PRO A 249 -21.40 10.10 -13.22
N PRO A 250 -22.32 9.71 -14.13
CA PRO A 250 -22.36 8.36 -14.69
C PRO A 250 -21.03 7.95 -15.37
N SER A 251 -20.35 8.90 -16.00
CA SER A 251 -19.06 8.72 -16.67
C SER A 251 -17.93 8.24 -15.74
N GLU A 252 -17.95 8.68 -14.47
CA GLU A 252 -16.87 8.42 -13.51
C GLU A 252 -17.21 7.33 -12.50
N ARG A 253 -18.49 6.97 -12.40
CA ARG A 253 -18.98 6.04 -11.38
C ARG A 253 -18.28 4.69 -11.40
N LYS A 254 -18.03 4.14 -12.58
CA LYS A 254 -17.37 2.84 -12.76
C LYS A 254 -15.92 2.90 -12.28
N ALA A 255 -15.17 3.89 -12.74
CA ALA A 255 -13.77 4.09 -12.36
C ALA A 255 -13.65 4.31 -10.85
N LEU A 256 -14.46 5.21 -10.28
CA LEU A 256 -14.45 5.49 -8.84
C LEU A 256 -14.78 4.26 -7.99
N MET A 257 -15.79 3.49 -8.38
CA MET A 257 -16.19 2.28 -7.66
C MET A 257 -15.10 1.19 -7.72
N LEU A 258 -14.46 1.00 -8.87
CA LEU A 258 -13.31 0.11 -9.00
C LEU A 258 -12.16 0.62 -8.12
N ALA A 259 -11.82 1.90 -8.20
CA ALA A 259 -10.75 2.52 -7.42
C ALA A 259 -10.95 2.30 -5.91
N MET A 260 -12.15 2.60 -5.41
CA MET A 260 -12.51 2.39 -4.00
C MET A 260 -12.53 0.91 -3.61
N GLY A 261 -13.04 0.03 -4.47
CA GLY A 261 -13.09 -1.40 -4.23
C GLY A 261 -11.69 -2.02 -4.14
N TYR A 262 -10.80 -1.64 -5.04
CA TYR A 262 -9.39 -2.04 -5.03
C TYR A 262 -8.66 -1.48 -3.81
N HIS A 263 -8.89 -0.21 -3.45
CA HIS A 263 -8.29 0.41 -2.27
C HIS A 263 -8.70 -0.32 -0.98
N GLU A 264 -9.99 -0.61 -0.79
CA GLU A 264 -10.48 -1.33 0.39
C GLU A 264 -9.91 -2.75 0.45
N LYS A 265 -9.82 -3.44 -0.69
CA LYS A 265 -9.19 -4.75 -0.74
C LYS A 265 -7.70 -4.68 -0.38
N GLY A 266 -6.99 -3.69 -0.93
CA GLY A 266 -5.60 -3.42 -0.59
C GLY A 266 -5.40 -3.21 0.91
N ARG A 267 -6.28 -2.42 1.55
CA ARG A 267 -6.28 -2.23 3.02
C ARG A 267 -6.54 -3.52 3.78
N ALA A 268 -7.43 -4.38 3.31
CA ALA A 268 -7.66 -5.68 3.93
C ALA A 268 -6.38 -6.55 3.92
N PHE A 269 -5.62 -6.55 2.81
CA PHE A 269 -4.32 -7.23 2.73
C PHE A 269 -3.25 -6.57 3.61
N LEU A 270 -3.20 -5.23 3.67
CA LEU A 270 -2.32 -4.49 4.58
C LEU A 270 -2.53 -4.87 6.04
N LYS A 271 -3.80 -4.99 6.49
CA LYS A 271 -4.15 -5.42 7.85
C LYS A 271 -3.65 -6.84 8.16
N ARG A 272 -3.58 -7.71 7.16
CA ARG A 272 -3.03 -9.07 7.25
C ARG A 272 -1.51 -9.12 7.10
N LYS A 273 -0.85 -7.97 6.88
CA LYS A 273 0.60 -7.84 6.59
C LYS A 273 1.02 -8.54 5.29
N GLU A 274 0.08 -8.79 4.39
CA GLU A 274 0.31 -9.40 3.07
C GLU A 274 0.68 -8.30 2.04
N HIS A 275 1.81 -7.61 2.26
CA HIS A 275 2.19 -6.41 1.49
C HIS A 275 2.42 -6.68 0.00
N GLY A 276 2.90 -7.89 -0.36
CA GLY A 276 3.15 -8.27 -1.76
C GLY A 276 1.88 -8.36 -2.61
N ILE A 277 0.74 -8.68 -1.99
CA ILE A 277 -0.58 -8.76 -2.64
C ILE A 277 -1.28 -7.41 -2.59
N ALA A 278 -1.10 -6.70 -1.47
CA ALA A 278 -1.68 -5.39 -1.27
C ALA A 278 -1.20 -4.40 -2.34
N LEU A 279 0.10 -4.38 -2.64
CA LEU A 279 0.68 -3.40 -3.56
C LEU A 279 0.04 -3.44 -4.98
N PRO A 280 -0.09 -4.59 -5.67
CA PRO A 280 -0.80 -4.67 -6.95
C PRO A 280 -2.22 -4.10 -6.89
N CYS A 281 -3.01 -4.46 -5.86
CA CYS A 281 -4.36 -3.93 -5.70
C CYS A 281 -4.38 -2.42 -5.49
N LEU A 282 -3.44 -1.87 -4.71
CA LEU A 282 -3.35 -0.43 -4.48
C LEU A 282 -2.90 0.33 -5.75
N LEU A 283 -2.03 -0.27 -6.57
CA LEU A 283 -1.62 0.31 -7.86
C LEU A 283 -2.76 0.26 -8.90
N ASP A 284 -3.57 -0.81 -8.91
CA ASP A 284 -4.78 -0.84 -9.73
C ASP A 284 -5.77 0.25 -9.27
N ALA A 285 -5.92 0.46 -7.96
CA ALA A 285 -6.72 1.56 -7.42
C ALA A 285 -6.20 2.94 -7.87
N ASP A 286 -4.88 3.13 -7.85
CA ASP A 286 -4.20 4.36 -8.27
C ASP A 286 -4.54 4.70 -9.73
N ARG A 287 -4.45 3.70 -10.61
CA ARG A 287 -4.82 3.83 -12.02
C ARG A 287 -6.27 4.29 -12.20
N TYR A 288 -7.22 3.67 -11.50
CA TYR A 288 -8.64 4.03 -11.64
C TYR A 288 -8.98 5.38 -11.00
N PHE A 289 -8.29 5.79 -9.93
CA PHE A 289 -8.46 7.15 -9.41
C PHE A 289 -7.97 8.20 -10.42
N CYS A 290 -6.87 7.94 -11.13
CA CYS A 290 -6.39 8.83 -12.19
C CYS A 290 -7.34 8.95 -13.40
N GLU A 291 -8.29 8.03 -13.58
CA GLU A 291 -9.33 8.13 -14.60
C GLU A 291 -10.50 9.04 -14.18
N CYS A 292 -10.61 9.39 -12.89
CA CYS A 292 -11.63 10.30 -12.37
C CYS A 292 -11.26 11.78 -12.61
N CYS A 293 -12.25 12.67 -12.68
CA CYS A 293 -11.97 14.09 -12.92
C CYS A 293 -11.27 14.75 -11.72
N THR A 294 -10.53 15.82 -11.99
CA THR A 294 -9.78 16.57 -10.98
C THR A 294 -10.69 17.23 -9.95
N GLU A 295 -11.90 17.64 -10.33
CA GLU A 295 -12.87 18.26 -9.43
C GLU A 295 -13.33 17.29 -8.34
N LEU A 296 -13.58 16.02 -8.69
CA LEU A 296 -13.96 14.99 -7.73
C LEU A 296 -12.79 14.68 -6.79
N LEU A 297 -11.57 14.51 -7.32
CA LEU A 297 -10.38 14.18 -6.53
C LEU A 297 -9.95 15.31 -5.59
N ASP A 298 -10.20 16.57 -5.94
CA ASP A 298 -9.88 17.72 -5.10
C ASP A 298 -10.84 17.90 -3.91
N THR A 299 -12.01 17.24 -3.94
CA THR A 299 -13.01 17.30 -2.87
C THR A 299 -12.91 16.16 -1.85
N VAL A 300 -12.21 15.07 -2.18
CA VAL A 300 -12.18 13.83 -1.39
C VAL A 300 -10.75 13.42 -1.08
N ASP A 301 -10.49 13.07 0.19
CA ASP A 301 -9.15 12.70 0.66
C ASP A 301 -8.77 11.24 0.40
N ASN A 302 -9.70 10.41 -0.10
CA ASN A 302 -9.50 9.00 -0.42
C ASN A 302 -8.25 8.75 -1.28
N TYR A 303 -8.04 9.57 -2.31
CA TYR A 303 -6.90 9.43 -3.21
C TYR A 303 -5.57 9.71 -2.50
N ALA A 304 -5.53 10.72 -1.62
CA ALA A 304 -4.37 11.01 -0.79
C ALA A 304 -4.08 9.86 0.20
N VAL A 305 -5.11 9.29 0.82
CA VAL A 305 -4.97 8.13 1.71
C VAL A 305 -4.42 6.91 0.96
N LEU A 306 -4.86 6.68 -0.29
CA LEU A 306 -4.31 5.64 -1.14
C LEU A 306 -2.81 5.84 -1.38
N GLN A 307 -2.36 7.07 -1.68
CA GLN A 307 -0.93 7.35 -1.86
C GLN A 307 -0.12 6.99 -0.61
N LEU A 308 -0.62 7.32 0.59
CA LEU A 308 0.04 6.93 1.84
C LEU A 308 0.13 5.40 2.01
N ASP A 309 -0.92 4.66 1.62
CA ASP A 309 -0.96 3.20 1.70
C ASP A 309 0.04 2.55 0.72
N ILE A 310 0.19 3.10 -0.50
CA ILE A 310 1.18 2.63 -1.49
C ILE A 310 2.61 2.85 -0.97
N VAL A 311 2.90 4.04 -0.46
CA VAL A 311 4.24 4.37 0.07
C VAL A 311 4.58 3.50 1.27
N TRP A 312 3.60 3.22 2.13
CA TRP A 312 3.77 2.26 3.22
C TRP A 312 4.12 0.86 2.69
N CYS A 313 3.46 0.37 1.64
CA CYS A 313 3.81 -0.88 0.97
C CYS A 313 5.26 -0.88 0.48
N TYR A 314 5.73 0.18 -0.17
CA TYR A 314 7.13 0.28 -0.64
C TYR A 314 8.13 0.10 0.50
N PHE A 315 7.93 0.80 1.63
CA PHE A 315 8.81 0.65 2.78
C PHE A 315 8.73 -0.73 3.42
N ARG A 316 7.53 -1.31 3.52
CA ARG A 316 7.34 -2.65 4.10
C ARG A 316 7.92 -3.77 3.24
N LEU A 317 7.99 -3.58 1.94
CA LEU A 317 8.65 -4.49 0.99
C LEU A 317 10.15 -4.21 0.85
N GLY A 318 10.68 -3.15 1.46
CA GLY A 318 12.08 -2.75 1.32
C GLY A 318 12.45 -2.28 -0.09
N GLN A 319 11.47 -1.85 -0.89
CA GLN A 319 11.67 -1.40 -2.27
C GLN A 319 12.20 0.03 -2.31
N LEU A 320 13.44 0.20 -1.86
CA LEU A 320 14.12 1.49 -1.80
C LEU A 320 14.48 2.06 -3.18
N GLU A 321 14.39 1.26 -4.25
CA GLU A 321 14.52 1.74 -5.63
C GLU A 321 13.33 2.62 -6.07
N CYS A 322 12.23 2.60 -5.32
CA CYS A 322 11.02 3.39 -5.59
C CYS A 322 10.95 4.69 -4.78
N LEU A 323 12.08 5.17 -4.22
CA LEU A 323 12.09 6.39 -3.38
C LEU A 323 11.61 7.65 -4.13
N ASP A 324 11.93 7.77 -5.42
CA ASP A 324 11.50 8.91 -6.25
C ASP A 324 9.99 8.91 -6.48
N ASP A 325 9.42 7.73 -6.72
CA ASP A 325 7.97 7.58 -6.86
C ASP A 325 7.27 7.82 -5.51
N ALA A 326 7.85 7.30 -4.42
CA ALA A 326 7.35 7.56 -3.07
C ALA A 326 7.31 9.05 -2.75
N GLU A 327 8.32 9.84 -3.16
CA GLU A 327 8.33 11.28 -2.98
C GLU A 327 7.17 11.97 -3.73
N LYS A 328 6.95 11.62 -5.00
CA LYS A 328 5.86 12.18 -5.81
C LYS A 328 4.51 11.88 -5.16
N LYS A 329 4.32 10.63 -4.72
CA LYS A 329 3.08 10.18 -4.04
C LYS A 329 2.85 10.92 -2.71
N LEU A 330 3.90 11.16 -1.93
CA LEU A 330 3.79 11.92 -0.67
C LEU A 330 3.50 13.40 -0.91
N LYS A 331 4.11 14.02 -1.92
CA LYS A 331 3.79 15.42 -2.30
C LYS A 331 2.35 15.55 -2.75
N LEU A 332 1.88 14.62 -3.60
CA LEU A 332 0.49 14.57 -4.04
C LEU A 332 -0.46 14.44 -2.85
N ALA A 333 -0.18 13.52 -1.91
CA ALA A 333 -0.99 13.35 -0.71
C ALA A 333 -1.05 14.65 0.13
N GLN A 334 0.09 15.32 0.29
CA GLN A 334 0.18 16.59 1.02
C GLN A 334 -0.65 17.70 0.35
N GLU A 335 -0.56 17.83 -0.97
CA GLU A 335 -1.35 18.80 -1.73
C GLU A 335 -2.84 18.53 -1.64
N CYS A 336 -3.27 17.27 -1.81
CA CYS A 336 -4.67 16.87 -1.65
C CYS A 336 -5.18 17.17 -0.24
N PHE A 337 -4.42 16.84 0.81
CA PHE A 337 -4.81 17.18 2.18
C PHE A 337 -4.89 18.68 2.40
N ARG A 338 -3.97 19.48 1.83
CA ARG A 338 -4.03 20.93 1.89
C ARG A 338 -5.29 21.49 1.22
N LYS A 339 -5.68 20.97 0.05
CA LYS A 339 -6.92 21.37 -0.64
C LYS A 339 -8.18 20.97 0.17
N CYS A 340 -8.20 19.75 0.70
CA CYS A 340 -9.33 19.22 1.46
C CYS A 340 -9.51 19.92 2.83
N TYR A 341 -8.40 20.25 3.51
CA TYR A 341 -8.40 20.66 4.92
C TYR A 341 -7.95 22.12 5.17
N GLY A 342 -7.38 22.78 4.16
CA GLY A 342 -6.80 24.13 4.24
C GLY A 342 -5.34 24.13 4.72
N GLU A 343 -4.59 25.21 4.44
CA GLU A 343 -3.14 25.31 4.71
C GLU A 343 -2.76 25.13 6.19
N ASN A 344 -3.66 25.54 7.11
CA ASN A 344 -3.48 25.42 8.56
C ASN A 344 -4.59 24.60 9.23
N HIS A 345 -5.22 23.66 8.51
CA HIS A 345 -6.41 22.94 9.00
C HIS A 345 -7.61 23.87 9.30
N GLN A 346 -7.59 25.13 8.85
CA GLN A 346 -8.59 26.15 9.16
C GLN A 346 -9.98 25.79 8.63
N ARG A 347 -10.04 25.17 7.45
CA ARG A 347 -11.31 24.68 6.86
C ARG A 347 -11.85 23.47 7.64
N LEU A 348 -10.98 22.68 8.25
CA LEU A 348 -11.34 21.54 9.09
C LEU A 348 -12.03 21.96 10.39
N LEU A 349 -11.48 22.97 11.07
CA LEU A 349 -12.03 23.54 12.31
C LEU A 349 -13.41 24.18 12.07
N HIS A 350 -13.56 24.91 10.95
CA HIS A 350 -14.82 25.57 10.61
C HIS A 350 -15.95 24.64 10.13
N ILE A 351 -15.65 23.50 9.50
CA ILE A 351 -16.67 22.62 8.90
C ILE A 351 -17.06 21.44 9.81
N LYS A 352 -16.11 20.88 10.57
CA LYS A 352 -16.33 19.61 11.28
C LYS A 352 -16.37 19.72 12.81
N GLY A 353 -15.98 20.87 13.37
CA GLY A 353 -15.88 21.09 14.82
C GLY A 353 -14.76 20.29 15.49
N ASN A 354 -14.64 18.98 15.21
CA ASN A 354 -13.79 18.04 15.92
C ASN A 354 -12.76 17.33 15.02
N CYS A 355 -11.46 17.40 15.39
CA CYS A 355 -10.33 17.30 14.46
C CYS A 355 -9.43 16.05 14.62
N GLY A 356 -9.73 15.16 15.57
CA GLY A 356 -8.86 14.04 15.91
C GLY A 356 -8.68 12.99 14.80
N LYS A 357 -9.59 12.88 13.84
CA LYS A 357 -9.52 11.88 12.76
C LYS A 357 -8.53 12.27 11.67
N GLU A 358 -8.55 13.52 11.24
CA GLU A 358 -7.75 14.03 10.14
C GLU A 358 -6.30 14.27 10.57
N LYS A 359 -6.05 14.65 11.83
CA LYS A 359 -4.70 14.70 12.41
C LYS A 359 -3.93 13.38 12.27
N VAL A 360 -4.62 12.23 12.26
CA VAL A 360 -3.98 10.92 12.05
C VAL A 360 -3.40 10.79 10.62
N LEU A 361 -4.06 11.40 9.63
CA LEU A 361 -3.57 11.39 8.25
C LEU A 361 -2.29 12.19 8.12
N PHE A 362 -2.21 13.36 8.75
CA PHE A 362 -0.98 14.17 8.82
C PHE A 362 0.12 13.46 9.60
N LEU A 363 -0.20 12.80 10.71
CA LEU A 363 0.74 11.94 11.43
C LEU A 363 1.37 10.89 10.51
N ARG A 364 0.54 10.18 9.73
CA ARG A 364 0.99 9.18 8.76
C ARG A 364 1.84 9.81 7.65
N LEU A 365 1.42 10.95 7.11
CA LEU A 365 2.15 11.69 6.09
C LEU A 365 3.55 12.07 6.58
N TYR A 366 3.66 12.76 7.72
CA TYR A 366 4.94 13.21 8.26
C TYR A 366 5.85 12.04 8.65
N LEU A 367 5.29 10.94 9.15
CA LEU A 367 6.06 9.73 9.42
C LEU A 367 6.68 9.16 8.13
N LEU A 368 5.89 9.03 7.06
CA LEU A 368 6.36 8.49 5.79
C LEU A 368 7.36 9.43 5.09
N GLN A 369 7.12 10.75 5.14
CA GLN A 369 8.07 11.77 4.66
C GLN A 369 9.39 11.71 5.43
N GLY A 370 9.33 11.55 6.77
CA GLY A 370 10.51 11.37 7.60
C GLY A 370 11.32 10.13 7.22
N ILE A 371 10.66 8.99 7.01
CA ILE A 371 11.31 7.75 6.57
C ILE A 371 11.94 7.91 5.18
N ARG A 372 11.22 8.50 4.23
CA ARG A 372 11.75 8.79 2.88
C ARG A 372 13.00 9.67 2.96
N ASN A 373 12.93 10.78 3.67
CA ASN A 373 14.02 11.74 3.80
C ASN A 373 15.23 11.13 4.49
N TYR A 374 15.01 10.28 5.49
CA TYR A 374 16.09 9.50 6.09
C TYR A 374 16.78 8.62 5.03
N HIS A 375 16.06 7.85 4.22
CA HIS A 375 16.69 7.03 3.19
C HIS A 375 17.37 7.84 2.06
N SER A 376 16.88 9.06 1.79
CA SER A 376 17.48 9.97 0.81
C SER A 376 18.71 10.72 1.32
N GLY A 377 19.04 10.64 2.62
CA GLY A 377 20.15 11.39 3.21
C GLY A 377 19.76 12.79 3.73
N ASN A 378 18.49 13.20 3.67
CA ASN A 378 18.03 14.49 4.18
C ASN A 378 17.76 14.42 5.69
N GLY A 379 18.82 14.41 6.49
CA GLY A 379 18.75 14.22 7.96
C GLY A 379 17.92 15.29 8.70
N GLU A 380 18.10 16.57 8.38
CA GLU A 380 17.39 17.68 9.01
C GLU A 380 15.88 17.62 8.73
N GLU A 381 15.50 17.53 7.45
CA GLU A 381 14.09 17.39 7.07
C GLU A 381 13.45 16.11 7.64
N ALA A 382 14.22 15.01 7.72
CA ALA A 382 13.76 13.78 8.35
C ALA A 382 13.46 14.01 9.83
N TYR A 383 14.37 14.67 10.55
CA TYR A 383 14.21 15.00 11.96
C TYR A 383 13.00 15.92 12.20
N GLU A 384 12.84 16.97 11.40
CA GLU A 384 11.69 17.87 11.49
C GLU A 384 10.36 17.14 11.27
N ASN A 385 10.26 16.33 10.22
CA ASN A 385 9.04 15.58 9.91
C ASN A 385 8.74 14.53 10.99
N LEU A 386 9.75 13.82 11.48
CA LEU A 386 9.59 12.86 12.59
C LEU A 386 9.21 13.57 13.90
N ASN A 387 9.68 14.78 14.14
CA ASN A 387 9.27 15.58 15.29
C ASN A 387 7.81 16.02 15.20
N LYS A 388 7.36 16.52 14.04
CA LYS A 388 5.94 16.82 13.78
C LYS A 388 5.07 15.58 14.00
N ALA A 389 5.50 14.43 13.47
CA ALA A 389 4.83 13.15 13.70
C ALA A 389 4.81 12.79 15.20
N ARG A 390 5.91 12.96 15.92
CA ARG A 390 5.99 12.66 17.36
C ARG A 390 5.06 13.55 18.20
N GLN A 391 4.95 14.84 17.88
CA GLN A 391 4.03 15.77 18.54
C GLN A 391 2.58 15.33 18.32
N LEU A 392 2.18 15.08 17.07
CA LEU A 392 0.85 14.56 16.75
C LEU A 392 0.56 13.21 17.41
N PHE A 393 1.55 12.33 17.48
CA PHE A 393 1.39 11.04 18.16
C PHE A 393 1.10 11.21 19.65
N LYS A 394 1.77 12.15 20.34
CA LYS A 394 1.51 12.45 21.75
C LYS A 394 0.11 13.02 21.96
N GLU A 395 -0.35 13.90 21.08
CA GLU A 395 -1.71 14.46 21.12
C GLU A 395 -2.78 13.38 20.87
N LEU A 396 -2.56 12.50 19.90
CA LEU A 396 -3.54 11.51 19.45
C LEU A 396 -3.52 10.21 20.26
N TYR A 397 -2.54 10.05 21.15
CA TYR A 397 -2.41 8.86 21.98
C TYR A 397 -3.59 8.78 22.96
N ILE A 398 -4.24 7.62 23.01
CA ILE A 398 -5.37 7.37 23.88
C ILE A 398 -4.96 6.32 24.91
N ASP A 399 -5.20 6.63 26.18
CA ASP A 399 -5.04 5.69 27.28
C ASP A 399 -6.02 4.50 27.13
N PRO A 400 -5.51 3.26 27.07
CA PRO A 400 -6.34 2.05 27.01
C PRO A 400 -7.36 1.94 28.15
N SER A 401 -7.05 2.47 29.34
CA SER A 401 -7.94 2.44 30.51
C SER A 401 -9.20 3.26 30.27
N LYS A 402 -9.06 4.44 29.65
CA LYS A 402 -10.19 5.30 29.26
C LYS A 402 -11.07 4.66 28.19
N VAL A 403 -10.46 3.92 27.25
CA VAL A 403 -11.21 3.13 26.26
C VAL A 403 -12.02 2.06 26.95
N HIS A 404 -11.43 1.36 27.94
CA HIS A 404 -12.12 0.33 28.70
C HIS A 404 -13.33 0.89 29.48
N ASN A 405 -13.20 2.07 30.10
CA ASN A 405 -14.32 2.73 30.80
C ASN A 405 -15.52 2.97 29.87
N LEU A 406 -15.28 3.47 28.65
CA LEU A 406 -16.35 3.65 27.66
C LEU A 406 -16.93 2.31 27.16
N MET A 407 -16.11 1.27 27.07
CA MET A 407 -16.61 -0.07 26.74
C MET A 407 -17.52 -0.65 27.82
N GLN A 408 -17.25 -0.36 29.10
CA GLN A 408 -18.13 -0.75 30.21
C GLN A 408 -19.51 -0.07 30.12
N LEU A 409 -19.58 1.13 29.53
CA LEU A 409 -20.85 1.82 29.23
C LEU A 409 -21.60 1.23 28.02
N GLY A 410 -21.07 0.17 27.39
CA GLY A 410 -21.69 -0.52 26.27
C GLY A 410 -21.29 0.00 24.88
N PHE A 411 -20.32 0.90 24.79
CA PHE A 411 -19.78 1.36 23.50
C PHE A 411 -18.79 0.36 22.91
N SER A 412 -18.71 0.30 21.58
CA SER A 412 -17.66 -0.50 20.93
C SER A 412 -16.28 0.12 21.16
N ALA A 413 -15.24 -0.71 21.11
CA ALA A 413 -13.86 -0.22 21.23
C ALA A 413 -13.50 0.82 20.15
N GLN A 414 -14.14 0.76 18.98
CA GLN A 414 -13.95 1.73 17.90
C GLN A 414 -14.61 3.06 18.22
N GLU A 415 -15.87 3.05 18.65
CA GLU A 415 -16.59 4.27 19.07
C GLU A 415 -15.88 4.93 20.25
N ALA A 416 -15.45 4.15 21.24
CA ALA A 416 -14.69 4.64 22.38
C ALA A 416 -13.40 5.36 21.94
N ARG A 417 -12.60 4.76 21.06
CA ARG A 417 -11.38 5.41 20.53
C ARG A 417 -11.69 6.67 19.73
N LEU A 418 -12.70 6.63 18.85
CA LEU A 418 -13.05 7.78 18.02
C LEU A 418 -13.63 8.93 18.85
N GLY A 419 -14.48 8.62 19.84
CA GLY A 419 -15.03 9.59 20.79
C GLY A 419 -13.94 10.21 21.66
N LEU A 420 -13.00 9.41 22.17
CA LEU A 420 -11.88 9.94 22.95
C LEU A 420 -10.95 10.83 22.14
N ARG A 421 -10.66 10.51 20.86
CA ARG A 421 -9.89 11.43 19.99
C ARG A 421 -10.63 12.72 19.68
N ALA A 422 -11.95 12.66 19.66
CA ALA A 422 -12.79 13.83 19.44
C ALA A 422 -12.86 14.69 20.71
N CYS A 423 -12.86 14.09 21.89
CA CYS A 423 -13.02 14.83 23.15
C CYS A 423 -11.70 15.01 23.91
N ASP A 424 -10.55 15.04 23.22
CA ASP A 424 -9.20 15.20 23.79
C ASP A 424 -8.92 14.29 25.00
N GLY A 425 -9.45 13.07 24.96
CA GLY A 425 -9.28 12.07 26.01
C GLY A 425 -10.14 12.28 27.26
N ASN A 426 -11.16 13.14 27.22
CA ASN A 426 -12.18 13.26 28.27
C ASN A 426 -13.26 12.18 28.09
N VAL A 427 -13.45 11.33 29.12
CA VAL A 427 -14.36 10.18 29.08
C VAL A 427 -15.82 10.62 29.06
N ASP A 428 -16.20 11.59 29.88
CA ASP A 428 -17.59 12.04 30.03
C ASP A 428 -18.08 12.72 28.76
N HIS A 429 -17.27 13.64 28.22
CA HIS A 429 -17.57 14.30 26.94
C HIS A 429 -17.60 13.28 25.80
N ALA A 430 -16.71 12.29 25.80
CA ALA A 430 -16.71 11.24 24.78
C ALA A 430 -17.99 10.40 24.84
N ALA A 431 -18.49 10.04 26.02
CA ALA A 431 -19.74 9.30 26.16
C ALA A 431 -20.93 10.06 25.58
N VAL A 432 -21.07 11.35 25.91
CA VAL A 432 -22.13 12.22 25.36
C VAL A 432 -21.99 12.37 23.84
N HIS A 433 -20.77 12.61 23.35
CA HIS A 433 -20.51 12.76 21.92
C HIS A 433 -20.83 11.47 21.14
N ILE A 434 -20.49 10.28 21.68
CA ILE A 434 -20.81 9.00 21.05
C ILE A 434 -22.33 8.78 21.01
N ALA A 435 -23.04 9.08 22.11
CA ALA A 435 -24.49 8.95 22.17
C ALA A 435 -25.20 9.84 21.13
N ASN A 436 -24.87 11.14 21.11
CA ASN A 436 -25.42 12.08 20.13
C ASN A 436 -25.12 11.63 18.69
N ARG A 437 -23.90 11.16 18.44
CA ARG A 437 -23.51 10.69 17.11
C ARG A 437 -24.29 9.46 16.68
N ARG A 438 -24.62 8.56 17.61
CA ARG A 438 -25.43 7.37 17.33
C ARG A 438 -26.85 7.78 16.94
N GLU A 439 -27.45 8.72 17.67
CA GLU A 439 -28.77 9.27 17.35
C GLU A 439 -28.80 9.95 15.99
N GLU A 440 -27.82 10.80 15.68
CA GLU A 440 -27.69 11.44 14.36
C GLU A 440 -27.61 10.42 13.22
N LEU A 441 -26.77 9.39 13.37
CA LEU A 441 -26.61 8.35 12.36
C LEU A 441 -27.88 7.51 12.21
N ASP A 442 -28.58 7.22 13.30
CA ASP A 442 -29.85 6.48 13.26
C ASP A 442 -30.97 7.32 12.61
N GLN A 443 -30.99 8.63 12.84
CA GLN A 443 -31.88 9.56 12.17
C GLN A 443 -31.62 9.61 10.66
N ILE A 444 -30.36 9.77 10.24
CA ILE A 444 -29.97 9.73 8.82
C ILE A 444 -30.35 8.38 8.19
N LYS A 445 -30.13 7.27 8.91
CA LYS A 445 -30.51 5.93 8.42
C LYS A 445 -32.02 5.80 8.23
N LYS A 446 -32.85 6.37 9.12
CA LYS A 446 -34.31 6.39 8.97
C LYS A 446 -34.72 7.23 7.76
N GLU A 447 -34.20 8.44 7.63
CA GLU A 447 -34.46 9.34 6.50
C GLU A 447 -34.13 8.68 5.15
N GLU A 448 -32.95 8.06 5.03
CA GLU A 448 -32.55 7.38 3.79
C GLU A 448 -33.41 6.15 3.50
N ARG A 449 -33.88 5.42 4.53
CA ARG A 449 -34.83 4.30 4.34
C ARG A 449 -36.19 4.80 3.87
N GLU A 450 -36.69 5.89 4.45
CA GLU A 450 -37.97 6.49 4.05
C GLU A 450 -37.92 7.04 2.63
N LYS A 451 -36.84 7.72 2.24
CA LYS A 451 -36.63 8.18 0.86
C LYS A 451 -36.69 7.01 -0.13
N LYS A 452 -36.00 5.90 0.18
CA LYS A 452 -36.02 4.68 -0.65
C LYS A 452 -37.43 4.08 -0.74
N LYS A 453 -38.15 4.04 0.38
CA LYS A 453 -39.54 3.54 0.42
C LYS A 453 -40.47 4.39 -0.45
N ARG A 454 -40.46 5.71 -0.28
CA ARG A 454 -41.27 6.65 -1.07
C ARG A 454 -40.99 6.55 -2.57
N ARG A 455 -39.70 6.41 -2.94
CA ARG A 455 -39.33 6.23 -4.36
C ARG A 455 -39.91 4.94 -4.93
N LEU A 456 -39.84 3.83 -4.20
CA LEU A 456 -40.41 2.55 -4.65
C LEU A 456 -41.94 2.61 -4.77
N GLU A 457 -42.60 3.29 -3.83
CA GLU A 457 -44.04 3.57 -3.90
C GLU A 457 -44.39 4.39 -5.16
N ASN A 458 -43.64 5.45 -5.46
CA ASN A 458 -43.82 6.25 -6.68
C ASN A 458 -43.62 5.42 -7.96
N ILE A 459 -42.61 4.53 -7.99
CA ILE A 459 -42.38 3.64 -9.14
C ILE A 459 -43.57 2.67 -9.30
N ASN A 460 -44.04 2.07 -8.20
CA ASN A 460 -45.19 1.17 -8.24
C ASN A 460 -46.48 1.88 -8.65
N HIS A 461 -46.65 3.15 -8.25
CA HIS A 461 -47.77 3.98 -8.67
C HIS A 461 -47.78 4.20 -10.18
N LEU A 462 -46.65 4.63 -10.76
CA LEU A 462 -46.52 4.80 -12.21
C LEU A 462 -46.70 3.48 -12.97
N LYS A 463 -46.19 2.37 -12.42
CA LYS A 463 -46.42 1.03 -12.97
C LYS A 463 -47.92 0.66 -12.94
N GLY A 464 -48.61 0.99 -11.85
CA GLY A 464 -50.06 0.81 -11.73
C GLY A 464 -50.87 1.63 -12.73
N MET A 465 -50.33 2.78 -13.18
CA MET A 465 -50.91 3.60 -14.24
C MET A 465 -50.66 3.06 -15.66
N GLY A 466 -49.91 1.96 -15.81
CA GLY A 466 -49.65 1.30 -17.09
C GLY A 466 -48.31 1.63 -17.74
N TYR A 467 -47.46 2.45 -17.10
CA TYR A 467 -46.10 2.71 -17.60
C TYR A 467 -45.16 1.53 -17.29
N SER A 468 -44.21 1.25 -18.17
CA SER A 468 -43.20 0.21 -17.92
C SER A 468 -42.32 0.56 -16.72
N MET A 469 -41.75 -0.46 -16.07
CA MET A 469 -40.90 -0.25 -14.89
C MET A 469 -39.67 0.60 -15.23
N ARG A 470 -39.12 0.43 -16.44
CA ARG A 470 -38.00 1.24 -16.95
C ARG A 470 -38.38 2.70 -17.18
N ALA A 471 -39.54 2.95 -17.81
CA ALA A 471 -40.03 4.30 -18.07
C ALA A 471 -40.32 5.07 -16.78
N ALA A 472 -41.00 4.43 -15.83
CA ALA A 472 -41.31 5.00 -14.52
C ALA A 472 -40.03 5.42 -13.76
N ARG A 473 -39.02 4.55 -13.77
CA ARG A 473 -37.70 4.79 -13.15
C ARG A 473 -36.96 5.95 -13.80
N GLN A 474 -36.89 5.99 -15.13
CA GLN A 474 -36.19 7.05 -15.85
C GLN A 474 -36.86 8.42 -15.65
N ALA A 475 -38.19 8.47 -15.69
CA ALA A 475 -38.94 9.69 -15.44
C ALA A 475 -38.78 10.20 -14.01
N LEU A 476 -38.85 9.31 -13.01
CA LEU A 476 -38.61 9.67 -11.60
C LEU A 476 -37.16 10.13 -11.36
N HIS A 477 -36.19 9.55 -12.06
CA HIS A 477 -34.79 9.98 -12.00
C HIS A 477 -34.64 11.42 -12.53
N GLN A 478 -35.23 11.73 -13.69
CA GLN A 478 -35.21 13.08 -14.27
C GLN A 478 -35.97 14.09 -13.42
N ALA A 479 -37.07 13.68 -12.79
CA ALA A 479 -37.88 14.49 -11.87
C ALA A 479 -37.32 14.59 -10.44
N ALA A 480 -36.11 14.09 -10.18
CA ALA A 480 -35.49 14.05 -8.86
C ALA A 480 -36.41 13.45 -7.76
N GLY A 481 -37.23 12.47 -8.12
CA GLY A 481 -38.16 11.77 -7.21
C GLY A 481 -39.53 12.44 -7.04
N ASN A 482 -39.81 13.56 -7.71
CA ASN A 482 -41.14 14.18 -7.71
C ASN A 482 -42.08 13.42 -8.66
N LEU A 483 -43.19 12.90 -8.13
CA LEU A 483 -44.15 12.11 -8.89
C LEU A 483 -44.88 12.92 -9.97
N GLU A 484 -45.29 14.14 -9.65
CA GLU A 484 -46.05 15.00 -10.57
C GLU A 484 -45.20 15.42 -11.76
N GLU A 485 -43.94 15.78 -11.48
CA GLU A 485 -43.00 16.16 -12.54
C GLU A 485 -42.59 14.94 -13.39
N ALA A 486 -42.47 13.76 -12.78
CA ALA A 486 -42.25 12.51 -13.51
C ALA A 486 -43.43 12.18 -14.44
N LEU A 487 -44.66 12.39 -13.99
CA LEU A 487 -45.86 12.24 -14.83
C LEU A 487 -45.85 13.23 -15.99
N LYS A 488 -45.51 14.50 -15.75
CA LYS A 488 -45.35 15.48 -16.85
C LYS A 488 -44.30 15.00 -17.85
N ILE A 489 -43.12 14.56 -17.40
CA ILE A 489 -42.07 14.06 -18.27
C ILE A 489 -42.54 12.87 -19.11
N LEU A 490 -43.28 11.93 -18.51
CA LEU A 490 -43.87 10.80 -19.23
C LEU A 490 -44.89 11.25 -20.26
N LEU A 491 -45.78 12.18 -19.92
CA LEU A 491 -46.81 12.70 -20.83
C LEU A 491 -46.22 13.48 -22.01
N HIS A 492 -45.14 14.24 -21.80
CA HIS A 492 -44.46 14.98 -22.86
C HIS A 492 -43.55 14.11 -23.75
N ASN A 493 -43.25 12.88 -23.33
CA ASN A 493 -42.37 11.96 -24.05
C ASN A 493 -43.04 10.59 -24.26
N PRO A 494 -44.03 10.47 -25.16
CA PRO A 494 -44.75 9.21 -25.43
C PRO A 494 -43.85 8.10 -25.99
N GLN A 495 -42.65 8.45 -26.49
CA GLN A 495 -41.63 7.48 -26.90
C GLN A 495 -41.06 6.66 -25.72
N LEU A 496 -41.13 7.19 -24.48
CA LEU A 496 -40.66 6.49 -23.27
C LEU A 496 -41.64 5.41 -22.80
N TRP A 497 -42.92 5.47 -23.19
CA TRP A 497 -43.95 4.54 -22.72
C TRP A 497 -43.66 3.09 -23.12
N TRP A 498 -42.96 2.91 -24.24
CA TRP A 498 -42.69 1.62 -24.86
C TRP A 498 -41.26 1.11 -24.66
N LEU A 499 -40.54 1.67 -23.68
CA LEU A 499 -39.29 1.05 -23.23
C LEU A 499 -39.60 -0.34 -22.69
N ASN A 500 -39.38 -1.35 -23.54
CA ASN A 500 -39.63 -2.75 -23.25
C ASN A 500 -38.92 -3.16 -21.96
N ASP A 501 -39.63 -3.81 -21.04
CA ASP A 501 -39.02 -4.46 -19.87
C ASP A 501 -38.20 -5.71 -20.27
N SER A 502 -38.35 -6.19 -21.52
CA SER A 502 -37.64 -7.35 -22.08
C SER A 502 -36.20 -7.03 -22.50
N ALA A 503 -35.27 -7.18 -21.55
CA ALA A 503 -33.98 -7.88 -21.72
C ALA A 503 -33.18 -7.96 -20.40
N PRO A 504 -32.55 -9.11 -20.08
CA PRO A 504 -33.19 -10.40 -19.85
C PRO A 504 -33.72 -10.48 -18.41
N GLU A 505 -34.94 -10.98 -18.24
CA GLU A 505 -35.23 -11.75 -17.04
C GLU A 505 -34.30 -12.97 -17.09
N SER A 506 -33.36 -13.07 -16.16
CA SER A 506 -32.66 -14.33 -15.94
C SER A 506 -33.73 -15.39 -15.65
N ASN A 507 -33.84 -16.39 -16.53
CA ASN A 507 -34.66 -17.58 -16.37
C ASN A 507 -34.64 -18.07 -14.91
N ASN A 508 -35.67 -17.73 -14.15
CA ASN A 508 -36.04 -18.40 -12.91
C ASN A 508 -36.84 -19.67 -13.26
N ARG A 509 -36.25 -20.54 -14.09
CA ARG A 509 -36.69 -21.92 -14.26
C ARG A 509 -35.49 -22.83 -13.99
N GLN A 510 -35.48 -23.34 -12.77
CA GLN A 510 -34.93 -24.64 -12.37
C GLN A 510 -33.83 -25.19 -13.30
N GLN A 511 -32.64 -24.64 -13.19
CA GLN A 511 -31.44 -25.44 -13.38
C GLN A 511 -30.71 -25.45 -12.05
N SER A 512 -30.80 -26.59 -11.37
CA SER A 512 -29.93 -26.93 -10.25
C SER A 512 -28.50 -26.60 -10.66
N PRO A 513 -27.77 -25.73 -9.92
CA PRO A 513 -26.41 -25.43 -10.30
C PRO A 513 -25.59 -26.72 -10.21
N SER A 514 -24.81 -27.02 -11.25
CA SER A 514 -23.85 -28.12 -11.23
C SER A 514 -22.94 -27.98 -10.01
N GLN A 515 -22.58 -29.10 -9.40
CA GLN A 515 -21.82 -29.16 -8.14
C GLN A 515 -20.54 -28.28 -8.20
N GLU A 516 -19.90 -28.15 -9.36
CA GLU A 516 -18.77 -27.24 -9.60
C GLU A 516 -19.07 -25.75 -9.39
N LYS A 517 -20.25 -25.24 -9.75
CA LYS A 517 -20.63 -23.83 -9.52
C LYS A 517 -21.00 -23.58 -8.05
N ILE A 518 -21.53 -24.61 -7.39
CA ILE A 518 -21.77 -24.58 -5.94
C ILE A 518 -20.44 -24.59 -5.20
N ASP A 519 -19.49 -25.44 -5.59
CA ASP A 519 -18.16 -25.52 -4.97
C ASP A 519 -17.31 -24.26 -5.23
N GLN A 520 -17.47 -23.59 -6.37
CA GLN A 520 -16.86 -22.27 -6.61
C GLN A 520 -17.47 -21.15 -5.75
N GLY A 521 -18.74 -21.28 -5.33
CA GLY A 521 -19.40 -20.37 -4.38
C GLY A 521 -19.22 -20.75 -2.90
N ARG A 522 -18.92 -22.03 -2.60
CA ARG A 522 -18.77 -22.56 -1.23
C ARG A 522 -17.36 -22.42 -0.64
N VAL A 523 -16.37 -22.06 -1.44
CA VAL A 523 -14.97 -21.86 -1.01
C VAL A 523 -14.66 -20.37 -0.74
N LEU A 524 -15.64 -19.66 -0.18
CA LEU A 524 -15.45 -18.40 0.54
C LEU A 524 -15.66 -18.68 2.04
N GLY A 525 -14.70 -19.40 2.63
CA GLY A 525 -14.47 -19.46 4.09
C GLY A 525 -15.50 -20.23 4.93
N SER A 526 -15.51 -21.56 4.85
CA SER A 526 -16.08 -22.40 5.91
C SER A 526 -15.00 -22.77 6.94
N CYS A 527 -14.98 -22.09 8.09
CA CYS A 527 -14.44 -22.64 9.33
C CYS A 527 -15.64 -22.79 10.27
N GLY A 528 -16.06 -24.03 10.51
CA GLY A 528 -17.22 -24.34 11.32
C GLY A 528 -16.95 -24.09 12.80
N SER A 529 -17.73 -23.21 13.43
CA SER A 529 -18.17 -23.28 14.84
C SER A 529 -19.17 -22.16 15.09
N ARG A 530 -20.25 -22.49 15.81
CA ARG A 530 -21.40 -21.64 16.18
C ARG A 530 -20.98 -20.31 16.79
N CYS A 531 -21.72 -19.24 16.49
CA CYS A 531 -22.20 -18.25 17.47
C CYS A 531 -23.18 -17.29 16.79
N ASP A 532 -24.41 -17.28 17.29
CA ASP A 532 -25.46 -16.31 17.01
C ASP A 532 -25.12 -14.93 17.61
N GLN A 533 -25.73 -13.90 17.02
CA GLN A 533 -25.67 -12.45 17.34
C GLN A 533 -24.53 -11.66 16.66
N ALA A 534 -24.88 -10.95 15.57
CA ALA A 534 -23.99 -10.01 14.88
C ALA A 534 -24.69 -8.66 14.63
N HIS A 535 -24.15 -7.59 15.23
CA HIS A 535 -24.38 -6.19 14.84
C HIS A 535 -23.45 -5.79 13.67
N PRO A 536 -23.86 -4.86 12.78
CA PRO A 536 -23.07 -4.47 11.60
C PRO A 536 -21.89 -3.55 11.97
N LYS A 537 -20.70 -3.84 11.43
CA LYS A 537 -19.42 -3.13 11.66
C LYS A 537 -19.10 -2.17 10.50
N GLU A 538 -18.61 -0.97 10.83
CA GLU A 538 -18.14 0.08 9.90
C GLU A 538 -16.60 0.08 9.79
N ALA A 539 -16.07 0.18 8.57
CA ALA A 539 -14.64 0.14 8.27
C ALA A 539 -13.92 1.47 8.57
N GLU A 540 -12.68 1.40 9.04
CA GLU A 540 -11.78 2.55 9.13
C GLU A 540 -11.23 2.93 7.74
N HIS A 541 -11.54 4.17 7.32
CA HIS A 541 -11.11 4.92 6.14
C HIS A 541 -11.96 4.71 4.88
N GLY A 542 -12.41 5.82 4.28
CA GLY A 542 -13.15 5.85 3.03
C GLY A 542 -14.66 5.66 3.17
N ILE A 543 -15.38 6.22 2.20
CA ILE A 543 -16.82 6.07 2.01
C ILE A 543 -17.25 4.60 2.15
N PRO A 544 -18.21 4.27 3.02
CA PRO A 544 -18.69 2.91 3.16
C PRO A 544 -19.51 2.49 1.93
N PHE A 545 -19.23 1.32 1.37
CA PHE A 545 -20.14 0.66 0.44
C PHE A 545 -21.27 -0.01 1.22
N ARG A 546 -22.51 0.37 0.93
CA ARG A 546 -23.70 -0.26 1.49
C ARG A 546 -24.30 -1.19 0.44
N VAL A 547 -24.34 -2.49 0.74
CA VAL A 547 -25.02 -3.50 -0.09
C VAL A 547 -26.49 -3.55 0.31
N GLY A 548 -27.40 -3.33 -0.65
CA GLY A 548 -28.86 -3.41 -0.43
C GLY A 548 -29.38 -4.85 -0.51
N HIS A 549 -30.19 -5.28 0.46
CA HIS A 549 -30.93 -6.55 0.39
C HIS A 549 -32.31 -6.34 -0.25
N PRO A 550 -32.72 -7.15 -1.25
CA PRO A 550 -34.11 -7.30 -1.61
C PRO A 550 -34.78 -8.40 -0.75
N GLY A 551 -36.02 -8.15 -0.35
CA GLY A 551 -36.81 -9.03 0.51
C GLY A 551 -37.32 -10.29 -0.21
N SER A 552 -37.51 -11.32 0.61
CA SER A 552 -38.22 -12.59 0.42
C SER A 552 -37.51 -13.75 -0.32
N ASN A 553 -37.36 -14.86 0.42
CA ASN A 553 -37.04 -16.24 0.03
C ASN A 553 -35.62 -16.63 -0.43
N THR A 554 -34.57 -16.07 0.17
CA THR A 554 -33.24 -16.72 0.24
C THR A 554 -32.57 -16.48 1.60
N LYS A 555 -33.06 -17.14 2.65
CA LYS A 555 -32.54 -17.02 4.03
C LYS A 555 -31.18 -17.72 4.28
N ALA A 556 -30.36 -18.03 3.27
CA ALA A 556 -29.18 -18.89 3.47
C ALA A 556 -27.84 -18.43 2.86
N PHE A 557 -27.72 -17.27 2.19
CA PHE A 557 -26.51 -16.98 1.39
C PHE A 557 -25.74 -15.66 1.62
N PHE A 558 -26.19 -14.75 2.49
CA PHE A 558 -25.53 -13.44 2.64
C PHE A 558 -25.28 -12.99 4.10
N GLY A 559 -24.76 -13.91 4.93
CA GLY A 559 -24.29 -13.61 6.29
C GLY A 559 -22.77 -13.47 6.45
N PHE A 560 -21.97 -13.65 5.39
CA PHE A 560 -20.54 -13.98 5.55
C PHE A 560 -19.53 -12.93 5.06
N LEU A 561 -19.96 -11.70 4.73
CA LEU A 561 -19.02 -10.62 4.38
C LEU A 561 -18.47 -9.82 5.57
N LEU A 562 -18.89 -10.13 6.82
CA LEU A 562 -18.49 -9.37 8.01
C LEU A 562 -17.94 -10.18 9.19
N CYS A 563 -17.80 -11.51 9.08
CA CYS A 563 -17.41 -12.36 10.19
C CYS A 563 -16.06 -13.05 9.95
N CYS A 564 -14.96 -12.39 10.33
CA CYS A 564 -13.67 -13.01 10.67
C CYS A 564 -12.83 -11.99 11.45
N THR A 565 -13.13 -11.80 12.74
CA THR A 565 -12.29 -11.07 13.69
C THR A 565 -12.17 -11.86 14.98
N HIS A 566 -11.16 -12.73 15.05
CA HIS A 566 -10.49 -13.06 16.31
C HIS A 566 -9.04 -13.45 15.99
N ALA A 567 -8.12 -12.57 16.39
CA ALA A 567 -6.81 -12.93 16.90
C ALA A 567 -6.48 -11.84 17.92
N SER A 568 -6.73 -12.19 19.18
CA SER A 568 -6.38 -11.40 20.35
C SER A 568 -4.89 -11.05 20.27
N LEU A 569 -4.56 -9.76 20.36
CA LEU A 569 -3.28 -9.37 20.94
C LEU A 569 -3.40 -9.65 22.43
N CYS A 570 -3.05 -10.87 22.84
CA CYS A 570 -2.59 -11.12 24.19
C CYS A 570 -1.31 -10.30 24.36
N VAL A 571 -1.40 -9.16 25.05
CA VAL A 571 -0.25 -8.55 25.69
C VAL A 571 -0.11 -9.27 27.02
N ASP A 572 1.00 -9.99 27.20
CA ASP A 572 1.41 -10.56 28.48
C ASP A 572 1.37 -9.48 29.59
N PRO A 573 0.60 -9.64 30.67
CA PRO A 573 0.55 -8.69 31.78
C PRO A 573 1.65 -8.97 32.82
N SER A 574 2.87 -9.24 32.37
CA SER A 574 4.03 -9.47 33.27
C SER A 574 5.25 -8.64 32.87
N LEU A 575 5.08 -7.32 32.77
CA LEU A 575 6.19 -6.37 32.74
C LEU A 575 5.76 -5.01 33.31
N THR A 576 5.23 -5.02 34.54
CA THR A 576 5.25 -3.85 35.42
C THR A 576 6.63 -3.78 36.08
N ALA A 577 7.54 -3.00 35.47
CA ALA A 577 8.77 -2.57 36.14
C ALA A 577 8.65 -1.07 36.42
N HIS A 578 8.47 -0.74 37.70
CA HIS A 578 8.58 0.59 38.26
C HIS A 578 9.90 1.26 37.82
N LEU A 579 9.80 2.48 37.27
CA LEU A 579 10.93 3.41 37.20
C LEU A 579 11.18 3.97 38.61
N PRO A 580 12.40 3.87 39.18
CA PRO A 580 12.75 4.62 40.38
C PRO A 580 13.11 6.06 40.01
N ALA A 581 12.70 6.98 40.90
CA ALA A 581 13.15 8.36 40.92
C ALA A 581 14.69 8.40 41.10
N CYS A 582 15.37 9.12 40.21
CA CYS A 582 16.75 9.56 40.44
C CYS A 582 16.69 11.00 40.90
N ASP A 583 16.96 11.19 42.19
CA ASP A 583 17.21 12.49 42.78
C ASP A 583 18.65 12.55 43.31
N LEU A 584 19.26 13.71 43.10
CA LEU A 584 20.40 14.29 43.82
C LEU A 584 21.80 13.71 43.61
N ARG A 585 22.63 14.53 42.94
CA ARG A 585 23.85 15.08 43.58
C ARG A 585 24.30 16.36 42.89
N GLY A 586 24.12 17.49 43.58
CA GLY A 586 24.86 18.73 43.36
C GLY A 586 25.60 19.07 44.65
N CYS A 587 26.94 19.11 44.59
CA CYS A 587 27.77 19.76 45.59
C CYS A 587 28.02 21.19 45.13
N HIS A 588 27.82 22.19 45.99
CA HIS A 588 28.75 23.32 46.21
C HIS A 588 28.24 24.23 47.34
N CYS A 589 29.15 24.49 48.28
CA CYS A 589 29.16 25.43 49.40
C CYS A 589 28.23 25.13 50.59
#